data_AF-A0A9P5L5W5-F1
#
_entry.id   AF-A0A9P5L5W5-F1
#
_cell.length_a   1.000
_cell.length_b   1.000
_cell.length_c   1.000
_cell.angle_alpha   90.00
_cell.angle_beta   90.00
_cell.angle_gamma   90.00
#
_symmetry.space_group_name_H-M   'P 1'
#
loop_
_entity.id
_entity.type
_entity.pdbx_description
1 polymer ?
#
loop_
_entity_poly.entity_id
_entity_poly.type
_entity_poly.pdbx_seq_one_letter_code
_entity_poly.pdbx_strand_id
1 'polypeptide(L)'
;MKDCGQPDSSRYRDFFGRHVFPDDAEDIKSHRWFKNVPWDRLQTIAPPFIPHVHSAEDTHYFDESDVIEDWSKSSPSGVLLTPEDVRQVLHDFEPRVQSQAIKLIESPFDSTKLRKMDRQIEESQELRLEEKEMLKHFVRLYGQKDRKRPRDILLRDQGIKDGVMDIRKKTAFVGYTWRRMRPGGYTATRIID
;
A
#
# COMPACT_ATOMS: atom_id res chain seq x y z
N MET A 1 -6.06 26.30 26.55
CA MET A 1 -6.62 24.96 26.74
C MET A 1 -8.09 25.00 26.35
N LYS A 2 -8.54 24.09 25.47
CA LYS A 2 -9.94 23.71 25.35
C LYS A 2 -9.96 22.19 25.51
N ASP A 3 -10.82 21.74 26.40
CA ASP A 3 -10.83 20.40 26.98
C ASP A 3 -11.04 19.30 25.93
N CYS A 4 -10.28 18.22 26.09
CA CYS A 4 -10.44 16.99 25.32
C CYS A 4 -11.71 16.25 25.78
N GLY A 5 -12.86 16.68 25.26
CA GLY A 5 -14.08 15.88 25.30
C GLY A 5 -13.92 14.63 24.42
N GLN A 6 -14.21 13.46 24.98
CA GLN A 6 -14.23 12.17 24.30
C GLN A 6 -15.07 12.22 23.01
N PRO A 7 -14.62 11.65 21.87
CA PRO A 7 -15.45 11.58 20.68
C PRO A 7 -16.48 10.45 20.83
N ASP A 8 -17.72 10.80 21.11
CA ASP A 8 -18.86 9.88 21.05
C ASP A 8 -19.14 9.50 19.58
N SER A 9 -18.51 8.42 19.12
CA SER A 9 -18.50 7.95 17.72
C SER A 9 -19.90 7.72 17.12
N SER A 10 -20.94 7.64 17.95
CA SER A 10 -22.31 7.30 17.54
C SER A 10 -23.11 8.48 16.95
N ARG A 11 -22.68 9.73 17.15
CA ARG A 11 -23.44 10.93 16.72
C ARG A 11 -23.03 11.51 15.36
N TYR A 12 -22.11 10.86 14.64
CA TYR A 12 -21.40 11.49 13.51
C TYR A 12 -21.61 10.76 12.17
N ARG A 13 -22.87 10.48 11.83
CA ARG A 13 -23.29 10.05 10.48
C ARG A 13 -24.53 10.83 10.07
N ASP A 14 -24.57 11.33 8.84
CA ASP A 14 -25.83 11.82 8.28
C ASP A 14 -26.83 10.66 8.14
N PHE A 15 -28.10 10.97 7.85
CA PHE A 15 -29.16 9.95 7.70
C PHE A 15 -28.88 8.91 6.59
N PHE A 16 -27.89 9.17 5.73
CA PHE A 16 -27.43 8.29 4.65
C PHE A 16 -26.09 7.60 4.96
N GLY A 17 -25.58 7.71 6.19
CA GLY A 17 -24.32 7.09 6.60
C GLY A 17 -23.06 7.73 6.00
N ARG A 18 -23.17 8.93 5.41
CA ARG A 18 -22.04 9.66 4.82
C ARG A 18 -21.26 10.41 5.89
N HIS A 19 -19.95 10.48 5.70
CA HIS A 19 -18.99 11.16 6.56
C HIS A 19 -18.73 12.62 6.15
N VAL A 20 -19.66 13.26 5.44
CA VAL A 20 -19.50 14.64 4.99
C VAL A 20 -20.27 15.56 5.93
N PHE A 21 -19.54 16.26 6.78
CA PHE A 21 -20.11 17.18 7.77
C PHE A 21 -20.39 18.56 7.16
N PRO A 22 -21.39 19.30 7.66
CA PRO A 22 -21.47 20.75 7.43
C PRO A 22 -20.18 21.39 7.95
N ASP A 23 -19.52 22.22 7.14
CA ASP A 23 -18.25 22.90 7.46
C ASP A 23 -17.01 22.01 7.67
N ASP A 24 -17.04 20.74 7.25
CA ASP A 24 -15.98 19.74 7.48
C ASP A 24 -14.55 20.23 7.18
N ALA A 25 -14.39 20.87 6.01
CA ALA A 25 -13.09 21.40 5.60
C ALA A 25 -12.82 22.82 6.12
N GLU A 26 -13.83 23.58 6.52
CA GLU A 26 -13.69 25.00 6.89
C GLU A 26 -12.99 25.19 8.23
N ASP A 27 -13.18 24.26 9.18
CA ASP A 27 -12.44 24.24 10.44
C ASP A 27 -10.93 24.06 10.22
N ILE A 28 -10.55 23.22 9.25
CA ILE A 28 -9.15 23.02 8.87
C ILE A 28 -8.62 24.27 8.17
N LYS A 29 -9.37 24.83 7.22
CA LYS A 29 -8.97 26.02 6.46
C LYS A 29 -8.79 27.27 7.34
N SER A 30 -9.63 27.43 8.35
CA SER A 30 -9.61 28.57 9.29
C SER A 30 -8.56 28.43 10.40
N HIS A 31 -7.96 27.25 10.57
CA HIS A 31 -6.96 27.01 11.60
C HIS A 31 -5.75 27.93 11.44
N ARG A 32 -5.21 28.42 12.57
CA ARG A 32 -4.10 29.41 12.61
C ARG A 32 -2.90 29.02 11.75
N TRP A 33 -2.63 27.72 11.62
CA TRP A 33 -1.55 27.20 10.77
C TRP A 33 -1.72 27.60 9.30
N PHE A 34 -2.94 27.57 8.77
CA PHE A 34 -3.28 27.85 7.37
C PHE A 34 -3.63 29.32 7.09
N LYS A 35 -3.45 30.24 8.06
CA LYS A 35 -3.85 31.66 7.94
C LYS A 35 -3.39 32.36 6.66
N ASN A 36 -2.22 31.99 6.13
CA ASN A 36 -1.64 32.62 4.94
C ASN A 36 -1.85 31.80 3.67
N VAL A 37 -2.54 30.66 3.75
CA VAL A 37 -2.85 29.80 2.60
C VAL A 37 -4.06 30.38 1.89
N PRO A 38 -3.92 30.89 0.66
CA PRO A 38 -5.03 31.48 -0.05
C PRO A 38 -5.77 30.36 -0.81
N TRP A 39 -6.67 29.68 -0.09
CA TRP A 39 -7.36 28.47 -0.55
C TRP A 39 -8.01 28.61 -1.93
N ASP A 40 -8.59 29.77 -2.26
CA ASP A 40 -9.26 30.03 -3.54
C ASP A 40 -8.33 30.03 -4.76
N ARG A 41 -7.04 30.35 -4.55
CA ARG A 41 -6.03 30.47 -5.62
C ARG A 41 -4.85 29.52 -5.41
N LEU A 42 -5.01 28.52 -4.54
CA LEU A 42 -3.94 27.57 -4.21
C LEU A 42 -3.40 26.87 -5.46
N GLN A 43 -4.29 26.53 -6.40
CA GLN A 43 -3.96 25.89 -7.67
C GLN A 43 -3.11 26.74 -8.63
N THR A 44 -3.10 28.07 -8.47
CA THR A 44 -2.32 28.99 -9.32
C THR A 44 -1.00 29.41 -8.68
N ILE A 45 -0.74 29.01 -7.43
CA ILE A 45 0.51 29.33 -6.74
C ILE A 45 1.61 28.40 -7.24
N ALA A 46 2.78 28.97 -7.55
CA ALA A 46 3.98 28.19 -7.83
C ALA A 46 4.30 27.24 -6.66
N PRO A 47 4.35 25.92 -6.90
CA PRO A 47 4.63 24.96 -5.83
C PRO A 47 6.07 25.11 -5.33
N PRO A 48 6.34 24.80 -4.05
CA PRO A 48 7.69 24.89 -3.49
C PRO A 48 8.66 23.84 -4.05
N PHE A 49 8.13 22.77 -4.65
CA PHE A 49 8.90 21.71 -5.28
C PHE A 49 8.26 21.39 -6.63
N ILE A 50 9.09 21.36 -7.67
CA ILE A 50 8.70 20.97 -9.03
C ILE A 50 9.47 19.67 -9.34
N PRO A 51 8.76 18.54 -9.55
CA PRO A 51 9.40 17.28 -9.93
C PRO A 51 10.17 17.40 -11.26
N HIS A 52 11.34 16.78 -11.36
CA HIS A 52 12.15 16.78 -12.58
C HIS A 52 11.76 15.63 -13.50
N VAL A 53 10.76 15.83 -14.37
CA VAL A 53 10.26 14.78 -15.27
C VAL A 53 11.06 14.78 -16.58
N HIS A 54 11.69 13.64 -16.91
CA HIS A 54 12.52 13.49 -18.11
C HIS A 54 11.72 13.16 -19.39
N SER A 55 10.57 12.48 -19.25
CA SER A 55 9.72 12.02 -20.36
C SER A 55 8.28 11.84 -19.87
N ALA A 56 7.32 11.74 -20.79
CA ALA A 56 5.93 11.39 -20.46
C ALA A 56 5.80 10.01 -19.77
N GLU A 57 6.79 9.14 -19.96
CA GLU A 57 6.87 7.78 -19.38
C GLU A 57 7.79 7.71 -18.15
N ASP A 58 8.25 8.85 -17.63
CA ASP A 58 9.18 8.87 -16.50
C ASP A 58 8.48 8.53 -15.18
N THR A 59 8.89 7.40 -14.57
CA THR A 59 8.30 6.87 -13.34
C THR A 59 9.24 6.96 -12.12
N HIS A 60 10.35 7.72 -12.15
CA HIS A 60 11.34 7.67 -11.07
C HIS A 60 10.88 8.22 -9.70
N TYR A 61 9.78 8.99 -9.66
CA TYR A 61 9.12 9.42 -8.41
C TYR A 61 8.15 8.37 -7.84
N PHE A 62 7.92 7.27 -8.56
CA PHE A 62 7.15 6.13 -8.10
C PHE A 62 8.11 5.02 -7.66
N ASP A 63 7.72 4.30 -6.61
CA ASP A 63 8.37 3.02 -6.32
C ASP A 63 8.18 2.09 -7.54
N GLU A 64 9.17 1.23 -7.85
CA GLU A 64 9.03 0.19 -8.88
C GLU A 64 7.90 -0.78 -8.47
N SER A 65 6.66 -0.41 -8.75
CA SER A 65 5.49 -1.18 -8.39
C SER A 65 5.37 -2.36 -9.34
N ASP A 66 5.12 -3.55 -8.78
CA ASP A 66 4.65 -4.68 -9.56
C ASP A 66 3.41 -4.26 -10.38
N VAL A 67 3.24 -4.87 -11.56
CA VAL A 67 2.07 -4.70 -12.43
C VAL A 67 0.81 -4.72 -11.56
N ILE A 68 0.00 -3.65 -11.64
CA ILE A 68 -1.21 -3.49 -10.84
C ILE A 68 -2.12 -4.70 -11.09
N GLU A 69 -2.10 -5.67 -10.16
CA GLU A 69 -3.13 -6.70 -10.11
C GLU A 69 -4.45 -5.97 -9.83
N ASP A 70 -5.47 -6.17 -10.67
CA ASP A 70 -6.80 -5.58 -10.50
C ASP A 70 -7.43 -6.08 -9.18
N TRP A 71 -7.28 -5.30 -8.11
CA TRP A 71 -7.81 -5.58 -6.78
C TRP A 71 -9.36 -5.59 -6.73
N SER A 72 -10.05 -5.23 -7.82
CA SER A 72 -11.52 -5.25 -7.88
C SER A 72 -12.12 -6.66 -7.86
N LYS A 73 -11.30 -7.70 -8.04
CA LYS A 73 -11.72 -9.08 -7.82
C LYS A 73 -11.21 -9.49 -6.45
N SER A 74 -12.12 -9.61 -5.49
CA SER A 74 -11.84 -10.19 -4.19
C SER A 74 -11.05 -11.48 -4.40
N SER A 75 -9.74 -11.45 -4.16
CA SER A 75 -8.95 -12.67 -4.22
C SER A 75 -9.60 -13.61 -3.22
N PRO A 76 -10.05 -14.80 -3.63
CA PRO A 76 -10.61 -15.75 -2.68
C PRO A 76 -9.53 -15.95 -1.62
N SER A 77 -9.83 -15.55 -0.38
CA SER A 77 -9.00 -15.84 0.78
C SER A 77 -8.57 -17.30 0.65
N GLY A 78 -7.26 -17.51 0.45
CA GLY A 78 -6.72 -18.70 -0.21
C GLY A 78 -7.39 -19.98 0.27
N VAL A 79 -8.19 -20.57 -0.61
CA VAL A 79 -8.69 -21.93 -0.43
C VAL A 79 -7.44 -22.81 -0.38
N LEU A 80 -7.18 -23.40 0.78
CA LEU A 80 -6.14 -24.41 0.93
C LEU A 80 -6.59 -25.63 0.12
N LEU A 81 -6.13 -25.71 -1.13
CA LEU A 81 -6.32 -26.90 -1.95
C LEU A 81 -5.51 -28.04 -1.35
N THR A 82 -6.15 -29.20 -1.17
CA THR A 82 -5.43 -30.44 -0.86
C THR A 82 -4.69 -30.91 -2.11
N PRO A 83 -3.60 -31.70 -1.98
CA PRO A 83 -2.89 -32.27 -3.12
C PRO A 83 -3.82 -33.03 -4.09
N GLU A 84 -4.88 -33.64 -3.58
CA GLU A 84 -5.92 -34.32 -4.36
C GLU A 84 -6.75 -33.34 -5.19
N ASP A 85 -7.12 -32.18 -4.63
CA ASP A 85 -7.84 -31.13 -5.36
C ASP A 85 -7.00 -30.57 -6.51
N VAL A 86 -5.68 -30.41 -6.29
CA VAL A 86 -4.75 -29.96 -7.34
C VAL A 86 -4.72 -30.94 -8.50
N ARG A 87 -4.70 -32.24 -8.23
CA ARG A 87 -4.73 -33.29 -9.26
C ARG A 87 -6.04 -33.31 -10.02
N GLN A 88 -7.15 -32.98 -9.36
CA GLN A 88 -8.45 -32.88 -10.01
C GLN A 88 -8.55 -31.63 -10.90
N VAL A 89 -8.04 -30.49 -10.44
CA VAL A 89 -8.01 -29.24 -11.24
C VAL A 89 -7.09 -29.37 -12.44
N LEU A 90 -5.94 -30.04 -12.29
CA LEU A 90 -4.92 -30.20 -13.31
C LEU A 90 -4.94 -31.59 -13.99
N HIS A 91 -6.10 -32.25 -14.03
CA HIS A 91 -6.22 -33.62 -14.55
C HIS A 91 -5.83 -33.76 -16.04
N ASP A 92 -6.00 -32.70 -16.84
CA ASP A 92 -5.62 -32.66 -18.26
C ASP A 92 -4.10 -32.51 -18.48
N PHE A 93 -3.34 -32.19 -17.43
CA PHE A 93 -1.89 -31.99 -17.50
C PHE A 93 -1.13 -33.23 -17.05
N GLU A 94 0.13 -33.35 -17.51
CA GLU A 94 1.00 -34.47 -17.15
C GLU A 94 1.19 -34.56 -15.62
N PRO A 95 1.34 -35.78 -15.04
CA PRO A 95 1.55 -35.96 -13.60
C PRO A 95 2.77 -35.20 -13.05
N ARG A 96 3.76 -34.90 -13.89
CA ARG A 96 4.93 -34.08 -13.56
C ARG A 96 4.54 -32.64 -13.25
N VAL A 97 3.68 -32.06 -14.08
CA VAL A 97 3.15 -30.69 -13.92
C VAL A 97 2.29 -30.60 -12.66
N GLN A 98 1.45 -31.60 -12.41
CA GLN A 98 0.66 -31.70 -11.18
C GLN A 98 1.55 -31.75 -9.94
N SER A 99 2.62 -32.55 -9.98
CA SER A 99 3.59 -32.66 -8.88
C SER A 99 4.32 -31.33 -8.63
N GLN A 100 4.66 -30.61 -9.70
CA GLN A 100 5.28 -29.29 -9.59
C GLN A 100 4.31 -28.26 -9.01
N ALA A 101 3.04 -28.28 -9.41
CA ALA A 101 2.00 -27.39 -8.89
C ALA A 101 1.79 -27.59 -7.37
N ILE A 102 1.72 -28.84 -6.91
CA ILE A 102 1.62 -29.18 -5.48
C ILE A 102 2.81 -28.59 -4.71
N LYS A 103 4.04 -28.83 -5.19
CA LYS A 103 5.26 -28.31 -4.56
C LYS A 103 5.29 -26.78 -4.49
N LEU A 104 4.74 -26.11 -5.49
CA LEU A 104 4.71 -24.63 -5.56
C LEU A 104 3.71 -24.01 -4.57
N ILE A 105 2.62 -24.71 -4.21
CA ILE A 105 1.62 -24.20 -3.26
C ILE A 105 1.89 -24.59 -1.80
N GLU A 106 2.70 -25.62 -1.55
CA GLU A 106 3.05 -26.07 -0.19
C GLU A 106 3.77 -25.00 0.64
N SER A 107 4.55 -24.12 0.01
CA SER A 107 5.31 -23.08 0.70
C SER A 107 4.74 -21.69 0.42
N PRO A 108 4.49 -20.87 1.45
CA PRO A 108 4.06 -19.51 1.23
C PRO A 108 5.18 -18.69 0.57
N PHE A 109 4.77 -17.76 -0.31
CA PHE A 109 5.68 -17.01 -1.17
C PHE A 109 5.63 -15.50 -0.87
N ASP A 110 6.79 -14.86 -0.82
CA ASP A 110 6.91 -13.40 -0.96
C ASP A 110 7.24 -13.07 -2.42
N SER A 111 7.09 -11.81 -2.80
CA SER A 111 7.50 -11.19 -4.06
C SER A 111 8.84 -11.72 -4.62
N THR A 112 9.87 -11.83 -3.77
CA THR A 112 11.20 -12.33 -4.18
C THR A 112 11.20 -13.83 -4.49
N LYS A 113 10.50 -14.64 -3.69
CA LYS A 113 10.35 -16.08 -3.93
C LYS A 113 9.52 -16.33 -5.18
N LEU A 114 8.43 -15.59 -5.38
CA LEU A 114 7.57 -15.69 -6.56
C LEU A 114 8.37 -15.44 -7.84
N ARG A 115 9.19 -14.38 -7.87
CA ARG A 115 10.08 -14.09 -9.02
C ARG A 115 11.09 -15.21 -9.27
N LYS A 116 11.66 -15.80 -8.21
CA LYS A 116 12.56 -16.95 -8.35
C LYS A 116 11.84 -18.16 -8.94
N MET A 117 10.61 -18.44 -8.49
CA MET A 117 9.79 -19.53 -9.03
C MET A 117 9.41 -19.28 -10.49
N ASP A 118 8.93 -18.07 -10.83
CA ASP A 118 8.59 -17.69 -12.21
C ASP A 118 9.80 -17.85 -13.14
N ARG A 119 10.99 -17.43 -12.71
CA ARG A 119 12.23 -17.61 -13.48
C ARG A 119 12.60 -19.08 -13.66
N GLN A 120 12.49 -19.89 -12.60
CA GLN A 120 12.74 -21.33 -12.69
C GLN A 120 11.76 -22.03 -13.65
N ILE A 121 10.49 -21.63 -13.65
CA ILE A 121 9.48 -22.13 -14.59
C ILE A 121 9.84 -21.72 -16.03
N GLU A 122 10.29 -20.48 -16.25
CA GLU A 122 10.69 -20.00 -17.57
C GLU A 122 11.92 -20.73 -18.13
N GLU A 123 12.94 -20.94 -17.30
CA GLU A 123 14.19 -21.61 -17.67
C GLU A 123 14.02 -23.13 -17.86
N SER A 124 12.89 -23.71 -17.42
CA SER A 124 12.63 -25.14 -17.55
C SER A 124 12.44 -25.54 -19.03
N GLN A 125 13.33 -26.40 -19.54
CA GLN A 125 13.24 -26.93 -20.91
C GLN A 125 12.22 -28.07 -21.05
N GLU A 126 11.79 -28.66 -19.94
CA GLU A 126 10.87 -29.80 -19.91
C GLU A 126 9.39 -29.41 -19.99
N LEU A 127 9.07 -28.10 -19.93
CA LEU A 127 7.70 -27.58 -19.91
C LEU A 127 7.38 -26.85 -21.21
N ARG A 128 6.18 -27.11 -21.76
CA ARG A 128 5.61 -26.33 -22.86
C ARG A 128 5.23 -24.92 -22.39
N LEU A 129 5.07 -24.00 -23.35
CA LEU A 129 4.67 -22.61 -23.06
C LEU A 129 3.35 -22.54 -22.26
N GLU A 130 2.35 -23.32 -22.66
CA GLU A 130 1.03 -23.39 -21.99
C GLU A 130 1.15 -23.89 -20.54
N GLU A 131 2.03 -24.85 -20.28
CA GLU A 131 2.24 -25.42 -18.95
C GLU A 131 2.95 -24.42 -18.03
N LYS A 132 3.89 -23.64 -18.58
CA LYS A 132 4.58 -22.56 -17.86
C LYS A 132 3.59 -21.46 -17.48
N GLU A 133 2.77 -21.01 -18.41
CA GLU A 133 1.75 -19.98 -18.16
C GLU A 133 0.72 -20.46 -17.14
N MET A 134 0.25 -21.71 -17.28
CA MET A 134 -0.67 -22.33 -16.34
C MET A 134 -0.06 -22.39 -14.93
N LEU A 135 1.17 -22.89 -14.76
CA LEU A 135 1.80 -22.98 -13.44
C LEU A 135 1.98 -21.60 -12.80
N LYS A 136 2.40 -20.60 -13.59
CA LYS A 136 2.49 -19.21 -13.12
C LYS A 136 1.14 -18.68 -12.66
N HIS A 137 0.08 -18.95 -13.40
CA HIS A 137 -1.29 -18.55 -13.06
C HIS A 137 -1.80 -19.28 -11.82
N PHE A 138 -1.54 -20.59 -11.72
CA PHE A 138 -1.93 -21.45 -10.63
C PHE A 138 -1.34 -20.99 -9.29
N VAL A 139 -0.04 -20.67 -9.27
CA VAL A 139 0.62 -20.14 -8.06
C VAL A 139 0.01 -18.82 -7.60
N ARG A 140 -0.38 -17.94 -8.54
CA ARG A 140 -1.00 -16.64 -8.22
C ARG A 140 -2.42 -16.79 -7.68
N LEU A 141 -3.18 -17.77 -8.16
CA LEU A 141 -4.56 -18.03 -7.72
C LEU A 141 -4.65 -18.80 -6.41
N TYR A 142 -3.82 -19.84 -6.24
CA TYR A 142 -3.98 -20.82 -5.15
C TYR A 142 -2.86 -20.79 -4.12
N GLY A 143 -1.70 -20.22 -4.44
CA GLY A 143 -0.60 -20.20 -3.49
C GLY A 143 -0.78 -19.10 -2.43
N GLN A 144 -0.21 -19.34 -1.25
CA GLN A 144 -0.37 -18.47 -0.08
C GLN A 144 0.68 -17.35 -0.10
N LYS A 145 0.25 -16.08 -0.19
CA LYS A 145 1.15 -14.93 -0.05
C LYS A 145 1.68 -14.85 1.39
N ASP A 146 3.00 -14.81 1.55
CA ASP A 146 3.69 -14.62 2.83
C ASP A 146 3.20 -13.32 3.47
N ARG A 147 2.59 -13.42 4.66
CA ARG A 147 2.14 -12.23 5.40
C ARG A 147 3.37 -11.48 5.91
N LYS A 148 3.65 -10.32 5.30
CA LYS A 148 4.72 -9.43 5.75
C LYS A 148 4.46 -9.03 7.21
N ARG A 149 5.34 -9.49 8.11
CA ARG A 149 5.30 -9.13 9.53
C ARG A 149 5.62 -7.63 9.67
N PRO A 150 5.11 -6.94 10.70
CA PRO A 150 5.55 -5.57 10.99
C PRO A 150 7.08 -5.49 10.95
N ARG A 151 7.60 -4.59 10.10
CA ARG A 151 9.05 -4.38 9.93
C ARG A 151 9.70 -4.00 11.26
N ASP A 152 8.95 -3.26 12.08
CA ASP A 152 9.33 -2.95 13.43
C ASP A 152 9.22 -4.17 14.36
N ILE A 153 10.34 -4.52 14.99
CA ILE A 153 10.46 -5.64 15.91
C ILE A 153 9.56 -5.41 17.13
N LEU A 154 9.42 -4.17 17.61
CA LEU A 154 8.63 -3.84 18.79
C LEU A 154 7.11 -3.96 18.56
N LEU A 155 6.65 -3.86 17.30
CA LEU A 155 5.24 -4.06 16.95
C LEU A 155 4.85 -5.54 16.78
N ARG A 156 5.81 -6.46 16.98
CA ARG A 156 5.56 -7.90 16.88
C ARG A 156 4.98 -8.49 18.16
N ASP A 157 5.30 -7.88 19.31
CA ASP A 157 4.82 -8.32 20.60
C ASP A 157 3.47 -7.65 20.90
N GLN A 158 2.46 -8.49 21.09
CA GLN A 158 1.07 -8.09 21.29
C GLN A 158 0.87 -7.28 22.58
N GLY A 159 1.73 -7.45 23.59
CA GLY A 159 1.61 -6.72 24.87
C GLY A 159 2.12 -5.28 24.80
N ILE A 160 3.12 -5.01 23.96
CA ILE A 160 3.79 -3.68 23.90
C ILE A 160 3.40 -2.86 22.67
N LYS A 161 2.80 -3.50 21.65
CA LYS A 161 2.48 -2.89 20.35
C LYS A 161 1.74 -1.56 20.49
N ASP A 162 0.70 -1.51 21.31
CA ASP A 162 -0.15 -0.32 21.43
C ASP A 162 0.61 0.84 22.07
N GLY A 163 1.36 0.58 23.15
CA GLY A 163 2.21 1.58 23.80
C GLY A 163 3.32 2.11 22.87
N VAL A 164 3.96 1.22 22.11
CA VAL A 164 4.99 1.59 21.12
C VAL A 164 4.39 2.44 19.99
N MET A 165 3.21 2.07 19.49
CA MET A 165 2.49 2.85 18.49
C MET A 165 2.14 4.24 18.99
N ASP A 166 1.69 4.35 20.24
CA ASP A 166 1.33 5.64 20.85
C ASP A 166 2.54 6.55 21.05
N ILE A 167 3.66 5.99 21.51
CA ILE A 167 4.93 6.73 21.61
C ILE A 167 5.33 7.24 20.22
N ARG A 168 5.28 6.37 19.20
CA ARG A 168 5.62 6.76 17.83
C ARG A 168 4.71 7.84 17.28
N LYS A 169 3.41 7.81 17.54
CA LYS A 169 2.50 8.89 17.14
C LYS A 169 2.85 10.20 17.85
N LYS A 170 3.13 10.14 19.16
CA LYS A 170 3.50 11.32 19.95
C LYS A 170 4.83 11.92 19.50
N THR A 171 5.79 11.08 19.08
CA THR A 171 7.12 11.53 18.64
C THR A 171 7.26 11.67 17.14
N ALA A 172 6.24 11.32 16.34
CA ALA A 172 6.29 11.30 14.87
C ALA A 172 6.76 12.62 14.26
N PHE A 173 6.51 13.73 14.95
CA PHE A 173 6.83 15.08 14.49
C PHE A 173 7.95 15.74 15.31
N VAL A 174 8.58 15.04 16.26
CA VAL A 174 9.72 15.56 17.00
C VAL A 174 10.89 15.73 16.03
N GLY A 175 11.38 16.96 15.89
CA GLY A 175 12.44 17.31 14.94
C GLY A 175 11.93 17.77 13.56
N TYR A 176 10.64 17.61 13.25
CA TYR A 176 10.05 18.21 12.06
C TYR A 176 9.85 19.70 12.28
N THR A 177 10.61 20.52 11.56
CA THR A 177 10.42 21.97 11.55
C THR A 177 9.41 22.36 10.48
N TRP A 178 8.12 22.11 10.75
CA TRP A 178 7.05 22.53 9.83
C TRP A 178 7.02 24.06 9.75
N ARG A 179 7.40 24.60 8.60
CA ARG A 179 7.35 26.04 8.34
C ARG A 179 6.01 26.40 7.72
N ARG A 180 5.22 27.19 8.46
CA ARG A 180 4.01 27.84 7.93
C ARG A 180 4.35 28.66 6.68
N MET A 181 3.46 28.68 5.70
CA MET A 181 3.54 29.60 4.55
C MET A 181 3.67 31.04 5.06
N ARG A 182 4.76 31.72 4.69
CA ARG A 182 4.96 33.13 5.09
C ARG A 182 3.93 34.01 4.38
N PRO A 183 3.63 35.23 4.88
CA PRO A 183 2.75 36.17 4.18
C PRO A 183 3.15 36.44 2.71
N GLY A 184 4.43 36.28 2.37
CA GLY A 184 4.96 36.38 1.00
C GLY A 184 4.96 35.09 0.18
N GLY A 185 4.26 34.03 0.62
CA GLY A 185 4.22 32.74 -0.09
C GLY A 185 5.50 31.90 0.06
N TYR A 186 5.64 30.88 -0.79
CA TYR A 186 6.83 30.01 -0.85
C TYR A 186 8.00 30.62 -1.65
N THR A 187 7.74 31.71 -2.39
CA THR A 187 8.68 32.36 -3.31
C THR A 187 9.47 33.51 -2.67
N ALA A 188 9.19 33.86 -1.42
CA ALA A 188 9.98 34.85 -0.67
C ALA A 188 11.39 34.28 -0.45
N THR A 189 12.26 34.56 -1.42
CA THR A 189 13.68 34.29 -1.45
C THR A 189 14.27 34.54 -0.07
N ARG A 190 15.00 33.54 0.45
CA ARG A 190 15.96 33.76 1.53
C ARG A 190 16.94 34.80 1.02
N ILE A 191 16.73 36.06 1.41
CA ILE A 191 17.82 37.03 1.45
C ILE A 191 18.74 36.49 2.54
N ILE A 192 19.86 35.92 2.11
CA ILE A 192 20.95 35.51 2.97
C ILE A 192 21.82 36.77 3.07
N ASP A 193 21.82 37.41 4.24
CA ASP A 193 22.88 38.32 4.65
C ASP A 193 24.04 37.49 5.25
#